data_AF-A0A9P0G4N8-F1
#
_entry.id   AF-A0A9P0G4N8-F1
#
_cell.length_a   1.000
_cell.length_b   1.000
_cell.length_c   1.000
_cell.angle_alpha   90.00
_cell.angle_beta   90.00
_cell.angle_gamma   90.00
#
_symmetry.space_group_name_H-M   'P 1'
#
loop_
_entity.id
_entity.type
_entity.pdbx_description
1 polymer ?
#
loop_
_entity_poly.entity_id
_entity_poly.type
_entity_poly.pdbx_seq_one_letter_code
_entity_poly.pdbx_strand_id
1 'polypeptide(L)'
;MIKQMKDMHKKTCMARSGVKKEGLAKFMEEGVNDDPAFKKYTLCMLKNMQGFKNGKIAIKDIENQAKAMLPPPLRDAILDATSKCSNTGGDTPEDITYNFSKCSHKANVKSVMII
;
A
#
# COMPACT_ATOMS: atom_id res chain seq x y z
N MET A 1 14.24 -11.08 -4.53
CA MET A 1 14.51 -9.99 -3.55
C MET A 1 13.23 -9.29 -3.10
N ILE A 2 12.47 -8.65 -3.99
CA ILE A 2 11.26 -7.86 -3.64
C ILE A 2 10.17 -8.69 -2.97
N LYS A 3 9.94 -9.92 -3.45
CA LYS A 3 8.96 -10.84 -2.86
C LYS A 3 9.25 -11.15 -1.39
N GLN A 4 10.50 -11.47 -1.05
CA GLN A 4 10.91 -11.78 0.32
C GLN A 4 10.78 -10.56 1.26
N MET A 5 11.16 -9.37 0.78
CA MET A 5 10.98 -8.12 1.53
C MET A 5 9.50 -7.84 1.81
N LYS A 6 8.64 -8.02 0.80
CA LYS A 6 7.18 -7.88 0.96
C LYS A 6 6.61 -8.87 1.97
N ASP A 7 6.95 -10.15 1.86
CA ASP A 7 6.48 -11.20 2.77
C ASP A 7 6.88 -10.91 4.23
N MET A 8 8.11 -10.40 4.44
CA MET A 8 8.59 -9.99 5.75
C MET A 8 7.79 -8.82 6.33
N HIS A 9 7.58 -7.76 5.54
CA HIS A 9 6.80 -6.60 5.98
C HIS A 9 5.34 -6.97 6.23
N LYS A 10 4.73 -7.80 5.38
CA LYS A 10 3.38 -8.32 5.57
C LYS A 10 3.22 -9.04 6.89
N LYS A 11 4.08 -10.02 7.19
CA LYS A 11 4.03 -10.75 8.47
C LYS A 11 4.14 -9.80 9.67
N THR A 12 5.07 -8.85 9.59
CA THR A 12 5.29 -7.85 10.64
C THR A 12 4.07 -6.95 10.83
N CYS A 13 3.49 -6.46 9.75
CA CYS A 13 2.36 -5.54 9.79
C CYS A 13 1.06 -6.23 10.19
N MET A 14 0.85 -7.48 9.81
CA MET A 14 -0.27 -8.29 10.32
C MET A 14 -0.20 -8.46 11.83
N ALA A 15 0.98 -8.79 12.37
CA ALA A 15 1.17 -8.93 13.80
C ALA A 15 0.94 -7.61 14.55
N ARG A 16 1.38 -6.46 14.00
CA ARG A 16 1.24 -5.15 14.62
C ARG A 16 -0.18 -4.59 14.55
N SER A 17 -0.88 -4.82 13.44
CA SER A 17 -2.21 -4.24 13.24
C SER A 17 -3.33 -5.13 13.78
N GLY A 18 -3.07 -6.42 13.94
CA GLY A 18 -4.08 -7.42 14.28
C GLY A 18 -4.94 -7.87 13.10
N VAL A 19 -4.65 -7.41 11.88
CA VAL A 19 -5.42 -7.80 10.70
C VAL A 19 -5.21 -9.29 10.40
N LYS A 20 -6.32 -9.98 10.16
CA LYS A 20 -6.28 -11.40 9.79
C LYS A 20 -6.18 -11.55 8.27
N LYS A 21 -5.85 -12.77 7.82
CA LYS A 21 -5.68 -13.07 6.39
C LYS A 21 -6.95 -12.79 5.60
N GLU A 22 -8.11 -13.01 6.21
CA GLU A 22 -9.43 -12.81 5.61
C GLU A 22 -9.66 -11.33 5.30
N GLY A 23 -9.19 -10.42 6.16
CA GLY A 23 -9.26 -8.97 5.90
C GLY A 23 -8.39 -8.54 4.73
N LEU A 24 -7.22 -9.17 4.54
CA LEU A 24 -6.38 -8.94 3.37
C LEU A 24 -7.04 -9.47 2.09
N ALA A 25 -7.59 -10.69 2.16
CA ALA A 25 -8.29 -11.32 1.03
C ALA A 25 -9.49 -10.49 0.58
N LYS A 26 -10.31 -10.01 1.53
CA LYS A 26 -11.43 -9.11 1.26
C LYS A 26 -11.01 -7.88 0.48
N PHE A 27 -9.95 -7.19 0.93
CA PHE A 27 -9.47 -6.01 0.21
C PHE A 27 -8.92 -6.37 -1.18
N MET A 28 -8.23 -7.49 -1.31
CA MET A 28 -7.71 -7.95 -2.61
C MET A 28 -8.83 -8.17 -3.64
N GLU A 29 -9.97 -8.69 -3.19
CA GLU A 29 -11.14 -8.97 -4.02
C GLU A 29 -11.97 -7.71 -4.27
N GLU A 30 -12.39 -7.03 -3.20
CA GLU A 30 -13.40 -5.96 -3.23
C GLU A 30 -12.79 -4.54 -3.34
N GLY A 31 -11.50 -4.39 -3.04
CA GLY A 31 -10.83 -3.09 -2.99
C GLY A 31 -11.21 -2.22 -1.79
N VAL A 32 -11.98 -2.76 -0.84
CA VAL A 32 -12.46 -2.05 0.35
C VAL A 32 -12.41 -2.99 1.55
N ASN A 33 -11.96 -2.46 2.69
CA ASN A 33 -12.05 -3.13 4.00
C ASN A 33 -12.03 -2.08 5.12
N ASP A 34 -13.19 -1.85 5.73
CA ASP A 34 -13.36 -0.82 6.76
C ASP A 34 -12.95 -1.27 8.17
N ASP A 35 -12.37 -2.47 8.30
CA ASP A 35 -11.76 -2.93 9.54
C ASP A 35 -10.65 -1.94 9.99
N PRO A 36 -10.74 -1.35 11.20
CA PRO A 36 -9.70 -0.50 11.74
C PRO A 36 -8.31 -1.17 11.77
N ALA A 37 -8.25 -2.50 11.94
CA ALA A 37 -7.00 -3.26 11.87
C ALA A 37 -6.41 -3.26 10.45
N PHE A 38 -7.25 -3.21 9.41
CA PHE A 38 -6.80 -3.10 8.02
C PHE A 38 -6.24 -1.71 7.71
N LYS A 39 -6.86 -0.63 8.20
CA LYS A 39 -6.29 0.73 8.03
C LYS A 39 -4.92 0.87 8.73
N LYS A 40 -4.76 0.28 9.91
CA LYS A 40 -3.46 0.21 10.60
C LYS A 40 -2.44 -0.62 9.80
N TYR A 41 -2.89 -1.69 9.14
CA TYR A 41 -2.05 -2.50 8.26
C TYR A 41 -1.52 -1.69 7.07
N THR A 42 -2.38 -0.94 6.37
CA THR A 42 -1.97 -0.12 5.21
C THR A 42 -0.94 0.93 5.61
N LEU A 43 -1.12 1.57 6.77
CA LEU A 43 -0.15 2.51 7.32
C LEU A 43 1.20 1.84 7.60
N CYS A 44 1.18 0.67 8.24
CA CYS A 44 2.40 -0.08 8.54
C CYS A 44 3.16 -0.48 7.27
N MET A 45 2.47 -1.00 6.26
CA MET A 45 3.08 -1.41 4.99
C MET A 45 3.72 -0.23 4.27
N LEU A 46 3.00 0.89 4.15
CA LEU A 46 3.53 2.08 3.48
C LEU A 46 4.69 2.72 4.25
N LYS A 47 4.68 2.72 5.58
CA LYS A 47 5.83 3.19 6.38
C LYS A 47 7.06 2.31 6.16
N ASN A 48 6.91 0.99 6.25
CA ASN A 48 8.01 0.05 6.10
C ASN A 48 8.60 0.06 4.67
N MET A 49 7.75 0.22 3.67
CA MET A 49 8.16 0.41 2.28
C MET A 49 8.57 1.85 1.96
N GLN A 50 8.68 2.74 2.96
CA GLN A 50 9.04 4.15 2.80
C GLN A 50 8.10 4.98 1.90
N GLY A 51 6.91 4.47 1.57
CA GLY A 51 5.87 5.15 0.79
C GLY A 51 5.01 6.13 1.60
N PHE A 52 5.19 6.22 2.92
CA PHE A 52 4.54 7.23 3.76
C PHE A 52 5.53 7.83 4.76
N LYS A 53 5.72 9.15 4.71
CA LYS A 53 6.64 9.93 5.56
C LYS A 53 6.08 11.32 5.80
N ASN A 54 6.40 11.93 6.93
CA ASN A 54 6.00 13.30 7.28
C ASN A 54 4.48 13.56 7.11
N GLY A 55 3.66 12.57 7.49
CA GLY A 55 2.20 12.67 7.40
C GLY A 55 1.61 12.56 5.99
N LYS A 56 2.41 12.27 4.95
CA LYS A 56 1.94 12.20 3.57
C LYS A 56 2.53 11.01 2.79
N ILE A 57 1.91 10.70 1.65
CA ILE A 57 2.43 9.74 0.69
C ILE A 57 3.75 10.27 0.11
N ALA A 58 4.81 9.48 0.21
CA ALA A 58 6.15 9.82 -0.24
C ALA A 58 6.34 9.48 -1.73
N ILE A 59 5.64 10.23 -2.59
CA ILE A 59 5.56 9.97 -4.05
C ILE A 59 6.93 9.70 -4.67
N LYS A 60 7.89 10.61 -4.47
CA LYS A 60 9.25 10.47 -5.02
C LYS A 60 9.96 9.20 -4.58
N ASP A 61 9.76 8.77 -3.32
CA ASP A 61 10.35 7.53 -2.81
C ASP A 61 9.71 6.30 -3.45
N ILE A 62 8.38 6.29 -3.60
CA ILE A 62 7.64 5.23 -4.30
C ILE A 62 8.13 5.12 -5.74
N GLU A 63 8.26 6.24 -6.46
CA GLU A 63 8.75 6.25 -7.83
C GLU A 63 10.18 5.71 -7.95
N ASN A 64 11.08 6.14 -7.06
CA ASN A 64 12.47 5.69 -7.04
C ASN A 64 12.55 4.19 -6.77
N GLN A 65 11.80 3.67 -5.80
CA GLN A 65 11.75 2.24 -5.52
C GLN A 65 11.14 1.46 -6.68
N ALA A 66 10.07 1.96 -7.30
CA ALA A 66 9.45 1.32 -8.46
C ALA A 66 10.44 1.20 -9.61
N LYS A 67 11.19 2.26 -9.93
CA LYS A 67 12.23 2.28 -10.98
C LYS A 67 13.40 1.35 -10.66
N ALA A 68 13.81 1.27 -9.40
CA ALA A 68 14.94 0.44 -8.98
C ALA A 68 14.62 -1.05 -8.90
N MET A 69 13.37 -1.40 -8.56
CA MET A 69 13.00 -2.76 -8.18
C MET A 69 12.08 -3.45 -9.19
N LEU A 70 11.19 -2.73 -9.86
CA LEU A 70 10.09 -3.38 -10.60
C LEU A 70 10.40 -3.47 -12.11
N PRO A 71 9.98 -4.56 -12.77
CA PRO A 71 10.04 -4.66 -14.23
C PRO A 71 9.08 -3.64 -14.87
N PRO A 72 9.31 -3.24 -16.14
CA PRO A 72 8.59 -2.13 -16.79
C PRO A 72 7.07 -2.17 -16.66
N PRO A 73 6.36 -3.28 -16.93
CA PRO A 73 4.89 -3.29 -16.87
C PRO A 73 4.36 -3.01 -15.46
N LEU A 74 5.05 -3.51 -14.43
CA LEU A 74 4.65 -3.34 -13.04
C LEU A 74 5.06 -1.96 -12.49
N ARG A 75 6.24 -1.49 -12.89
CA ARG A 75 6.72 -0.14 -12.59
C ARG A 75 5.74 0.90 -13.14
N ASP A 76 5.40 0.82 -14.42
CA ASP A 76 4.60 1.84 -15.09
C ASP A 76 3.18 1.88 -14.50
N ALA A 77 2.60 0.72 -14.16
CA ALA A 77 1.34 0.64 -13.43
C ALA A 77 1.42 1.30 -12.03
N ILE A 78 2.51 1.10 -11.28
CA ILE A 78 2.72 1.74 -9.98
C ILE A 78 2.87 3.25 -10.10
N LEU A 79 3.63 3.72 -11.10
CA LEU A 79 3.83 5.16 -11.33
C LEU A 79 2.49 5.83 -11.70
N ASP A 80 1.71 5.22 -12.58
CA ASP A 80 0.39 5.71 -12.98
C ASP A 80 -0.59 5.77 -11.79
N ALA A 81 -0.68 4.70 -11.00
CA ALA A 81 -1.53 4.69 -9.81
C ALA A 81 -1.07 5.71 -8.77
N THR A 82 0.23 5.84 -8.54
CA THR A 82 0.79 6.81 -7.59
C THR A 82 0.44 8.23 -8.01
N SER A 83 0.56 8.54 -9.31
CA SER A 83 0.18 9.85 -9.87
C SER A 83 -1.31 10.13 -9.74
N LYS A 84 -2.18 9.13 -9.92
CA LYS A 84 -3.64 9.28 -9.82
C LYS A 84 -4.14 9.38 -8.37
N CYS A 85 -3.44 8.74 -7.44
CA CYS A 85 -3.92 8.52 -6.07
C CYS A 85 -3.24 9.40 -5.01
N SER A 86 -2.24 10.20 -5.39
CA SER A 86 -1.45 11.03 -4.47
C SER A 86 -2.29 11.99 -3.62
N ASN A 87 -3.44 12.41 -4.13
CA ASN A 87 -4.29 13.46 -3.54
C ASN A 87 -5.53 12.91 -2.83
N THR A 88 -5.56 11.61 -2.51
CA THR A 88 -6.72 10.94 -1.90
C THR A 88 -7.09 11.45 -0.51
N GLY A 89 -6.17 12.10 0.22
CA GLY A 89 -6.43 12.76 1.50
C GLY A 89 -6.92 11.82 2.62
N GLY A 90 -7.26 12.41 3.76
CA GLY A 90 -7.76 11.71 4.94
C GLY A 90 -7.45 12.47 6.22
N ASP A 91 -8.23 12.21 7.28
CA ASP A 91 -8.11 12.94 8.56
C ASP A 91 -6.97 12.41 9.43
N THR A 92 -6.65 11.12 9.28
CA THR A 92 -5.58 10.43 10.02
C THR A 92 -4.56 9.81 9.06
N PRO A 93 -3.32 9.52 9.50
CA PRO A 93 -2.36 8.76 8.71
C PRO A 93 -2.91 7.42 8.20
N GLU A 94 -3.70 6.73 9.02
CA GLU A 94 -4.41 5.51 8.68
C GLU A 94 -5.41 5.74 7.54
N ASP A 95 -6.20 6.82 7.59
CA ASP A 95 -7.15 7.16 6.53
C ASP A 95 -6.45 7.55 5.22
N ILE A 96 -5.38 8.35 5.30
CA ILE A 96 -4.58 8.75 4.12
C ILE A 96 -4.02 7.51 3.42
N THR A 97 -3.39 6.61 4.18
CA THR A 97 -2.78 5.40 3.63
C THR A 97 -3.80 4.38 3.13
N TYR A 98 -4.95 4.28 3.79
CA TYR A 98 -6.07 3.45 3.35
C TYR A 98 -6.71 3.99 2.07
N ASN A 99 -6.96 5.30 1.99
CA ASN A 99 -7.54 5.93 0.80
C ASN A 99 -6.61 5.82 -0.42
N PHE A 100 -5.30 5.99 -0.21
CA PHE A 100 -4.29 5.74 -1.24
C PHE A 100 -4.32 4.28 -1.71
N SER A 101 -4.41 3.32 -0.78
CA SER A 101 -4.50 1.89 -1.09
C SER A 101 -5.76 1.55 -1.89
N LYS A 102 -6.93 2.07 -1.48
CA LYS A 102 -8.21 1.91 -2.20
C LYS A 102 -8.13 2.44 -3.62
N CYS A 103 -7.60 3.65 -3.79
CA CYS A 103 -7.45 4.25 -5.11
C CYS A 103 -6.49 3.45 -5.99
N SER A 104 -5.38 2.96 -5.43
CA SER A 104 -4.40 2.13 -6.15
C SER A 104 -5.01 0.80 -6.61
N HIS A 105 -5.87 0.19 -5.78
CA HIS A 105 -6.60 -1.02 -6.16
C HIS A 105 -7.54 -0.78 -7.34
N LYS A 106 -8.30 0.34 -7.32
CA LYS A 106 -9.15 0.77 -8.45
C LYS A 106 -8.37 1.03 -9.73
N ALA A 107 -7.13 1.50 -9.62
CA ALA A 107 -6.21 1.65 -10.75
C ALA A 107 -5.64 0.30 -11.25
N ASN A 108 -6.20 -0.83 -10.83
CA ASN A 108 -5.77 -2.20 -11.15
C ASN A 108 -4.35 -2.57 -10.68
N VAL A 109 -3.78 -1.78 -9.75
CA VAL A 109 -2.54 -2.15 -9.06
C VAL A 109 -2.89 -2.99 -7.84
N LYS A 110 -3.53 -4.13 -8.11
CA LYS A 110 -4.08 -5.01 -7.06
C LYS A 110 -3.00 -5.55 -6.11
N SER A 111 -1.73 -5.59 -6.52
CA SER A 111 -0.81 -6.63 -6.04
C SER A 111 0.55 -6.16 -5.48
N VAL A 112 0.86 -4.87 -5.42
CA VAL A 112 2.23 -4.45 -5.02
C VAL A 112 2.38 -4.13 -3.53
N MET A 113 1.34 -3.61 -2.87
CA MET A 113 1.43 -3.15 -1.47
C MET A 113 0.84 -4.11 -0.44
N ILE A 114 0.04 -5.10 -0.85
CA ILE A 114 -0.78 -5.92 0.07
C ILE A 114 -0.42 -7.41 0.02
N ILE A 115 0.16 -7.87 -1.10
CA ILE A 115 0.59 -9.27 -1.27
C ILE A 115 2.03 -9.45 -0.87
#